data_AF-A0A7X7G995-F1
#
_entry.id   AF-A0A7X7G995-F1
#
_cell.length_a   1.000
_cell.length_b   1.000
_cell.length_c   1.000
_cell.angle_alpha   90.00
_cell.angle_beta   90.00
_cell.angle_gamma   90.00
#
_symmetry.space_group_name_H-M   'P 1'
#
loop_
_entity.id
_entity.type
_entity.pdbx_description
1 polymer ?
#
loop_
_entity_poly.entity_id
_entity_poly.type
_entity_poly.pdbx_seq_one_letter_code
_entity_poly.pdbx_strand_id
1 'polypeptide(L)'
;MIGRARADSVGHVARSRRSPEPDGGVSPARRRQQRVAVIIPCKDESRRIASTVRAARAIPHVDLVLVVDDGSEDATQHVAREAGAVVVRHSHNRGKAAAMETGAAVVAMRDVEDGPARLLLFLDGDLGESAVNAAPLVPPVL
;
A
#
# COMPACT_ATOMS: atom_id res chain seq x y z
N MET A 1 38.13 -35.81 -47.10
CA MET A 1 36.98 -35.08 -46.51
C MET A 1 37.47 -34.38 -45.26
N ILE A 2 37.44 -33.06 -45.27
CA ILE A 2 37.93 -32.17 -44.21
C ILE A 2 36.70 -31.70 -43.44
N GLY A 3 36.73 -31.73 -42.11
CA GLY A 3 35.64 -31.19 -41.28
C GLY A 3 36.09 -31.00 -39.83
N ARG A 4 36.65 -29.82 -39.56
CA ARG A 4 37.12 -29.35 -38.25
C ARG A 4 36.03 -29.37 -37.18
N ALA A 5 36.45 -29.63 -35.95
CA ALA A 5 35.70 -29.37 -34.73
C ALA A 5 35.22 -27.91 -34.64
N ARG A 6 34.00 -27.71 -34.13
CA ARG A 6 33.59 -26.49 -33.44
C ARG A 6 32.80 -26.86 -32.19
N ALA A 7 33.35 -26.42 -31.05
CA ALA A 7 32.63 -26.32 -29.80
C ALA A 7 31.68 -25.12 -29.90
N ASP A 8 30.38 -25.37 -29.73
CA ASP A 8 29.43 -24.28 -29.60
C ASP A 8 29.49 -23.76 -28.16
N SER A 9 29.93 -22.51 -28.08
CA SER A 9 30.08 -21.70 -26.89
C SER A 9 28.76 -21.56 -26.13
N VAL A 10 28.74 -22.03 -24.89
CA VAL A 10 27.74 -21.62 -23.91
C VAL A 10 27.94 -20.12 -23.66
N GLY A 11 27.09 -19.29 -24.26
CA GLY A 11 27.03 -17.87 -24.00
C GLY A 11 26.63 -17.62 -22.55
N HIS A 12 27.62 -17.39 -21.69
CA HIS A 12 27.39 -16.88 -20.34
C HIS A 12 26.86 -15.45 -20.48
N VAL A 13 25.54 -15.27 -20.44
CA VAL A 13 24.95 -13.93 -20.29
C VAL A 13 25.41 -13.44 -18.93
N ALA A 14 26.40 -12.55 -18.94
CA ALA A 14 26.91 -11.89 -17.76
C ALA A 14 25.74 -11.18 -17.07
N ARG A 15 25.19 -11.80 -16.01
CA ARG A 15 24.30 -11.09 -15.09
C ARG A 15 25.16 -9.97 -14.53
N SER A 16 24.89 -8.74 -14.96
CA SER A 16 25.43 -7.53 -14.36
C SER A 16 25.07 -7.60 -12.87
N ARG A 17 26.05 -8.03 -12.06
CA ARG A 17 25.99 -7.93 -10.61
C ARG A 17 26.09 -6.45 -10.31
N ARG A 18 24.95 -5.78 -10.23
CA ARG A 18 24.90 -4.39 -9.75
C ARG A 18 25.38 -4.42 -8.31
N SER A 19 26.54 -3.81 -8.10
CA SER A 19 27.13 -3.59 -6.78
C SER A 19 26.12 -2.85 -5.89
N PRO A 20 26.03 -3.18 -4.59
CA PRO A 20 25.25 -2.37 -3.67
C PRO A 20 25.90 -0.98 -3.59
N GLU A 21 25.17 0.06 -3.95
CA GLU A 21 25.65 1.44 -3.81
C GLU A 21 25.77 1.79 -2.31
N PRO A 22 26.86 2.46 -1.89
CA PRO A 22 27.03 2.85 -0.50
C PRO A 22 26.18 4.10 -0.21
N ASP A 23 25.44 4.04 0.90
CA ASP A 23 24.61 5.09 1.52
C ASP A 23 23.24 5.41 0.90
N GLY A 24 22.27 4.52 1.17
CA GLY A 24 20.95 4.86 1.73
C GLY A 24 19.93 5.71 0.93
N GLY A 25 20.26 6.17 -0.28
CA GLY A 25 19.37 7.02 -1.08
C GLY A 25 18.48 6.25 -2.06
N VAL A 26 17.16 6.38 -1.93
CA VAL A 26 16.22 5.94 -2.99
C VAL A 26 16.40 6.84 -4.22
N SER A 27 16.63 6.25 -5.40
CA SER A 27 16.88 7.01 -6.64
C SER A 27 15.74 7.99 -6.96
N PRO A 28 15.99 9.14 -7.63
CA PRO A 28 14.95 10.12 -7.94
C PRO A 28 13.79 9.53 -8.78
N ALA A 29 14.10 8.57 -9.65
CA ALA A 29 13.09 7.84 -10.42
C ALA A 29 12.22 6.94 -9.52
N ARG A 30 12.81 6.27 -8.53
CA ARG A 30 12.08 5.48 -7.53
C ARG A 30 11.22 6.37 -6.62
N ARG A 31 11.71 7.54 -6.21
CA ARG A 31 10.93 8.52 -5.41
C ARG A 31 9.69 9.02 -6.16
N ARG A 32 9.80 9.29 -7.46
CA ARG A 32 8.63 9.66 -8.31
C ARG A 32 7.61 8.53 -8.46
N GLN A 33 8.06 7.28 -8.30
CA GLN A 33 7.21 6.10 -8.32
C GLN A 33 6.67 5.71 -6.93
N GLN A 34 7.11 6.39 -5.87
CA GLN A 34 6.64 6.12 -4.52
C GLN A 34 5.13 6.42 -4.40
N ARG A 35 4.41 5.49 -3.80
CA ARG A 35 2.95 5.55 -3.56
C ARG A 35 2.66 5.33 -2.09
N VAL A 36 1.47 5.74 -1.67
CA VAL A 36 0.98 5.65 -0.30
C VAL A 36 -0.28 4.79 -0.26
N ALA A 37 -0.32 3.82 0.65
CA ALA A 37 -1.55 3.14 1.04
C ALA A 37 -2.05 3.75 2.35
N VAL A 38 -3.31 4.17 2.37
CA VAL A 38 -3.99 4.54 3.61
C VAL A 38 -4.63 3.29 4.22
N ILE A 39 -4.37 3.04 5.50
CA ILE A 39 -5.00 1.97 6.27
C ILE A 39 -5.89 2.60 7.33
N ILE A 40 -7.17 2.22 7.32
CA ILE A 40 -8.19 2.77 8.21
C ILE A 40 -8.84 1.62 9.00
N PRO A 41 -8.42 1.36 10.26
CA PRO A 41 -9.15 0.46 11.14
C PRO A 41 -10.51 1.09 11.51
N CYS A 42 -11.59 0.31 11.47
CA CYS A 42 -12.94 0.79 11.80
C CYS A 42 -13.75 -0.24 12.57
N LYS A 43 -14.61 0.24 13.47
CA LYS A 43 -15.65 -0.53 14.16
C LYS A 43 -16.86 0.40 14.35
N ASP A 44 -17.98 0.06 13.72
CA ASP A 44 -19.27 0.78 13.82
C ASP A 44 -19.20 2.28 13.44
N GLU A 45 -18.55 2.59 12.32
CA GLU A 45 -18.32 3.95 11.81
C GLU A 45 -19.13 4.28 10.53
N SER A 46 -20.28 3.63 10.30
CA SER A 46 -21.08 3.78 9.07
C SER A 46 -21.47 5.23 8.76
N ARG A 47 -21.57 6.09 9.77
CA ARG A 47 -21.93 7.50 9.62
C ARG A 47 -20.83 8.37 9.03
N ARG A 48 -19.56 7.98 9.16
CA ARG A 48 -18.40 8.83 8.84
C ARG A 48 -17.44 8.22 7.85
N ILE A 49 -17.32 6.89 7.82
CA ILE A 49 -16.29 6.21 7.04
C ILE A 49 -16.33 6.56 5.55
N ALA A 50 -17.51 6.80 4.97
CA ALA A 50 -17.63 7.19 3.57
C ALA A 50 -17.00 8.57 3.27
N SER A 51 -17.12 9.55 4.17
CA SER A 51 -16.40 10.83 4.06
C SER A 51 -14.90 10.66 4.32
N THR A 52 -14.52 9.89 5.35
CA THR A 52 -13.11 9.60 5.67
C THR A 52 -12.38 8.98 4.48
N VAL A 53 -12.97 7.97 3.83
CA VAL A 53 -12.41 7.29 2.66
C VAL A 53 -12.24 8.27 1.49
N ARG A 54 -13.26 9.07 1.18
CA ARG A 54 -13.20 10.03 0.07
C ARG A 54 -12.12 11.10 0.29
N ALA A 55 -12.03 11.65 1.50
CA ALA A 55 -11.01 12.62 1.85
C ALA A 55 -9.60 12.01 1.84
N ALA A 56 -9.43 10.78 2.35
CA ALA A 56 -8.16 10.05 2.29
C ALA A 56 -7.69 9.79 0.86
N ARG A 57 -8.60 9.44 -0.06
CA ARG A 57 -8.30 9.24 -1.49
C ARG A 57 -7.85 10.52 -2.20
N ALA A 58 -8.21 11.69 -1.67
CA ALA A 58 -7.81 12.97 -2.25
C ALA A 58 -6.38 13.40 -1.85
N ILE A 59 -5.75 12.69 -0.91
CA ILE A 59 -4.37 12.98 -0.50
C ILE A 59 -3.40 12.64 -1.65
N PRO A 60 -2.48 13.55 -2.02
CA PRO A 60 -1.49 13.29 -3.06
C PRO A 60 -0.67 12.02 -2.78
N HIS A 61 -0.32 11.28 -3.84
CA HIS A 61 0.39 9.98 -3.80
C HIS A 61 -0.39 8.79 -3.23
N VAL A 62 -1.59 8.99 -2.67
CA VAL A 62 -2.46 7.88 -2.27
C VAL A 62 -3.03 7.20 -3.51
N ASP A 63 -2.73 5.91 -3.68
CA ASP A 63 -3.30 5.07 -4.74
C ASP A 63 -4.15 3.91 -4.20
N LEU A 64 -4.12 3.69 -2.88
CA LEU A 64 -4.88 2.66 -2.19
C LEU A 64 -5.44 3.22 -0.87
N VAL A 65 -6.74 3.04 -0.64
CA VAL A 65 -7.35 3.18 0.68
C VAL A 65 -7.93 1.83 1.06
N LEU A 66 -7.44 1.29 2.17
CA LEU A 66 -7.83 0.00 2.71
C LEU A 66 -8.48 0.20 4.07
N VAL A 67 -9.75 -0.13 4.17
CA VAL A 67 -10.49 -0.16 5.42
C VAL A 67 -10.43 -1.57 5.99
N VAL A 68 -10.06 -1.68 7.27
CA VAL A 68 -10.17 -2.93 8.02
C VAL A 68 -11.37 -2.79 8.95
N ASP A 69 -12.49 -3.39 8.55
CA ASP A 69 -13.69 -3.51 9.37
C ASP A 69 -13.46 -4.57 10.46
N ASP A 70 -13.27 -4.12 11.69
CA ASP A 70 -12.97 -4.96 12.85
C ASP A 70 -14.24 -5.57 13.47
N GLY A 71 -15.06 -6.18 12.61
CA GLY A 71 -16.28 -6.88 12.98
C GLY A 71 -17.44 -5.96 13.33
N SER A 72 -17.67 -4.87 12.59
CA SER A 72 -18.82 -3.96 12.79
C SER A 72 -20.16 -4.69 12.68
N GLU A 73 -21.14 -4.21 13.45
CA GLU A 73 -22.54 -4.67 13.45
C GLU A 73 -23.44 -3.79 12.58
N ASP A 74 -22.93 -2.63 12.16
CA ASP A 74 -23.63 -1.70 11.28
C ASP A 74 -23.18 -1.83 9.79
N ALA A 75 -23.57 -0.85 8.97
CA ALA A 75 -23.27 -0.82 7.54
C ALA A 75 -21.82 -0.41 7.19
N THR A 76 -20.89 -0.26 8.14
CA THR A 76 -19.53 0.29 7.94
C THR A 76 -18.82 -0.27 6.71
N GLN A 77 -18.73 -1.60 6.59
CA GLN A 77 -18.07 -2.24 5.45
C GLN A 77 -18.72 -1.90 4.09
N HIS A 78 -20.04 -1.71 4.06
CA HIS A 78 -20.77 -1.51 2.82
C HIS A 78 -20.52 -0.09 2.33
N VAL A 79 -20.74 0.90 3.19
CA VAL A 79 -20.52 2.31 2.86
C VAL A 79 -19.04 2.62 2.57
N ALA A 80 -18.10 1.90 3.20
CA ALA A 80 -16.67 2.00 2.89
C ALA A 80 -16.35 1.50 1.47
N ARG A 81 -16.91 0.35 1.06
CA ARG A 81 -16.75 -0.17 -0.32
C ARG A 81 -17.34 0.79 -1.34
N GLU A 82 -18.54 1.30 -1.08
CA GLU A 82 -19.21 2.27 -1.97
C GLU A 82 -18.42 3.57 -2.14
N ALA A 83 -17.73 4.02 -1.08
CA ALA A 83 -16.84 5.18 -1.13
C ALA A 83 -15.53 4.92 -1.92
N GLY A 84 -15.28 3.68 -2.35
CA GLY A 84 -14.14 3.29 -3.16
C GLY A 84 -12.95 2.73 -2.38
N ALA A 85 -13.14 2.31 -1.13
CA ALA A 85 -12.11 1.59 -0.38
C ALA A 85 -12.07 0.10 -0.75
N VAL A 86 -10.88 -0.48 -0.67
CA VAL A 86 -10.74 -1.93 -0.46
C VAL A 86 -11.12 -2.23 0.98
N VAL A 87 -11.93 -3.27 1.21
CA VAL A 87 -12.39 -3.61 2.57
C VAL A 87 -12.03 -5.04 2.93
N VAL A 88 -11.30 -5.18 4.04
CA VAL A 88 -11.04 -6.44 4.74
C VAL A 88 -11.87 -6.46 6.01
N ARG A 89 -12.49 -7.59 6.35
CA ARG A 89 -13.35 -7.69 7.53
C ARG A 89 -12.87 -8.80 8.47
N HIS A 90 -12.75 -8.49 9.74
CA HIS A 90 -12.63 -9.49 10.80
C HIS A 90 -14.01 -10.05 11.17
N SER A 91 -14.06 -11.34 11.52
CA SER A 91 -15.32 -11.98 11.92
C SER A 91 -15.85 -11.51 13.28
N HIS A 92 -14.97 -10.97 14.12
CA HIS A 92 -15.24 -10.36 15.41
C HIS A 92 -14.22 -9.26 15.68
N ASN A 93 -14.48 -8.41 16.67
CA ASN A 93 -13.56 -7.34 17.07
C ASN A 93 -12.26 -7.93 17.64
N ARG A 94 -11.13 -7.60 17.02
CA ARG A 94 -9.77 -8.02 17.40
C ARG A 94 -8.92 -6.87 17.94
N GLY A 95 -9.46 -5.66 17.93
CA GLY A 95 -8.82 -4.44 18.39
C GLY A 95 -8.07 -3.69 17.28
N LYS A 96 -7.90 -2.38 17.49
CA LYS A 96 -7.29 -1.44 16.54
C LYS A 96 -5.90 -1.90 16.05
N ALA A 97 -5.03 -2.35 16.95
CA ALA A 97 -3.69 -2.82 16.60
C ALA A 97 -3.73 -4.02 15.64
N ALA A 98 -4.55 -5.04 15.94
CA ALA A 98 -4.71 -6.21 15.07
C ALA A 98 -5.31 -5.84 13.71
N ALA A 99 -6.20 -4.85 13.67
CA ALA A 99 -6.74 -4.31 12.43
C ALA A 99 -5.67 -3.57 11.61
N MET A 100 -4.81 -2.76 12.25
CA MET A 100 -3.68 -2.10 11.58
C MET A 100 -2.67 -3.10 11.02
N GLU A 101 -2.31 -4.14 11.79
CA GLU A 101 -1.42 -5.22 11.35
C GLU A 101 -1.99 -5.98 10.15
N THR A 102 -3.29 -6.31 10.21
CA THR A 102 -4.00 -6.95 9.09
C THR A 102 -3.96 -6.06 7.85
N GLY A 103 -4.20 -4.76 8.02
CA GLY A 103 -4.13 -3.80 6.92
C GLY A 103 -2.74 -3.73 6.29
N ALA A 104 -1.68 -3.65 7.10
CA ALA A 104 -0.31 -3.63 6.62
C ALA A 104 0.06 -4.90 5.86
N ALA A 105 -0.33 -6.07 6.37
CA ALA A 105 -0.09 -7.35 5.70
C ALA A 105 -0.82 -7.42 4.35
N VAL A 106 -2.09 -6.97 4.27
CA VAL A 106 -2.84 -6.97 3.01
C VAL A 106 -2.29 -5.97 2.00
N VAL A 107 -1.79 -4.81 2.44
CA VAL A 107 -1.09 -3.87 1.56
C VAL A 107 0.18 -4.53 1.00
N ALA A 108 1.00 -5.16 1.85
CA ALA A 108 2.22 -5.83 1.40
C ALA A 108 1.94 -6.94 0.37
N MET A 109 0.85 -7.71 0.54
CA MET A 109 0.42 -8.71 -0.44
C MET A 109 -0.07 -8.13 -1.78
N ARG A 110 -0.40 -6.83 -1.82
CA ARG A 110 -0.87 -6.10 -3.01
C ARG A 110 0.21 -5.26 -3.70
N ASP A 111 1.39 -5.17 -3.10
CA ASP A 111 2.51 -4.46 -3.70
C ASP A 111 3.07 -5.26 -4.89
N VAL A 112 3.56 -4.54 -5.90
CA VAL A 112 4.09 -5.14 -7.13
C VAL A 112 5.51 -5.64 -6.86
N GLU A 113 5.83 -6.88 -7.25
CA GLU A 113 7.10 -7.55 -6.92
C GLU A 113 8.37 -6.74 -7.26
N ASP A 114 8.35 -5.98 -8.36
CA ASP A 114 9.50 -5.19 -8.83
C ASP A 114 9.42 -3.67 -8.52
N GLY A 115 8.35 -3.21 -7.87
CA GLY A 115 8.11 -1.80 -7.54
C GLY A 115 8.62 -1.39 -6.15
N PRO A 116 8.69 -0.08 -5.83
CA PRO A 116 8.82 0.34 -4.45
C PRO A 116 7.56 -0.08 -3.67
N ALA A 117 7.75 -0.66 -2.48
CA ALA A 117 6.64 -0.93 -1.55
C ALA A 117 5.91 0.38 -1.21
N ARG A 118 4.59 0.32 -1.00
CA ARG A 118 3.82 1.50 -0.61
C ARG A 118 4.23 1.96 0.78
N LEU A 119 4.33 3.28 0.97
CA LEU A 119 4.39 3.85 2.32
C LEU A 119 3.02 3.69 2.97
N LEU A 120 3.00 3.45 4.28
CA LEU A 120 1.75 3.27 5.02
C LEU A 120 1.38 4.56 5.73
N LEU A 121 0.14 5.02 5.51
CA LEU A 121 -0.48 6.11 6.27
C LEU A 121 -1.66 5.54 7.06
N PHE A 122 -1.53 5.48 8.38
CA PHE A 122 -2.63 5.05 9.25
C PHE A 122 -3.51 6.25 9.61
N LEU A 123 -4.83 6.13 9.41
CA LEU A 123 -5.81 7.14 9.77
C LEU A 123 -6.96 6.53 10.57
N ASP A 124 -7.59 7.33 11.43
CA ASP A 124 -8.77 6.90 12.19
C ASP A 124 -10.04 6.89 11.33
N GLY A 125 -10.98 5.99 11.65
CA GLY A 125 -12.21 5.76 10.87
C GLY A 125 -13.21 6.91 10.87
N ASP A 126 -13.13 7.79 11.86
CA ASP A 126 -14.12 8.82 12.17
C ASP A 126 -13.68 10.25 11.80
N LEU A 127 -12.56 10.41 11.09
CA LEU A 127 -12.04 11.73 10.73
C LEU A 127 -12.97 12.53 9.79
N GLY A 128 -13.78 11.85 8.98
CA GLY A 128 -14.61 12.49 7.96
C GLY A 128 -13.79 13.32 6.98
N GLU A 129 -14.28 14.51 6.63
CA GLU A 129 -13.58 15.43 5.73
C GLU A 129 -12.20 15.86 6.25
N SER A 130 -11.99 15.84 7.57
CA SER A 130 -10.70 16.25 8.17
C SER A 130 -9.54 15.30 7.86
N ALA A 131 -9.82 14.09 7.34
CA ALA A 131 -8.79 13.14 6.94
C ALA A 131 -7.81 13.73 5.91
N VAL A 132 -8.26 14.67 5.05
CA VAL A 132 -7.41 15.34 4.07
C VAL A 132 -6.28 16.15 4.71
N ASN A 133 -6.42 16.55 5.97
CA ASN A 133 -5.41 17.29 6.71
C ASN A 133 -4.17 16.45 7.03
N ALA A 134 -4.19 15.15 6.77
CA ALA A 134 -2.99 14.30 6.80
C ALA A 134 -2.07 14.49 5.58
N ALA A 135 -2.50 15.21 4.54
CA ALA A 135 -1.69 15.44 3.34
C ALA A 135 -0.29 16.01 3.60
N PRO A 136 -0.08 16.96 4.54
CA PRO A 136 1.26 17.46 4.86
C PRO A 136 2.22 16.41 5.45
N LEU A 137 1.71 15.26 5.91
CA LEU A 137 2.54 14.17 6.43
C LEU A 137 3.21 13.36 5.31
N VAL A 138 2.73 13.45 4.07
CA VAL A 138 3.22 12.64 2.95
C VAL A 138 4.55 13.16 2.39
N PRO A 139 4.71 14.43 1.99
CA PRO A 139 5.93 14.90 1.33
C PRO A 139 7.24 14.66 2.11
N PRO A 140 7.30 14.78 3.46
CA PRO A 140 8.55 14.55 4.21
C PRO A 140 9.07 13.11 4.19
N VAL A 141 8.23 12.13 3.80
CA VAL A 141 8.59 10.70 3.84
C VAL A 141 8.68 10.06 2.45
N LEU A 142 8.38 10.80 1.37
CA LEU A 142 8.67 10.42 -0.02
C LEU A 142 10.16 10.55 -0.33
#